data_AF-A0A494JBG7-F1
#
_entry.id   AF-A0A494JBG7-F1
#
_cell.length_a   1.000
_cell.length_b   1.000
_cell.length_c   1.000
_cell.angle_alpha   90.00
_cell.angle_beta   90.00
_cell.angle_gamma   90.00
#
_symmetry.space_group_name_H-M   'P 1'
#
loop_
_entity.id
_entity.type
_entity.pdbx_description
1 polymer ?
#
loop_
_entity_poly.entity_id
_entity_poly.type
_entity_poly.pdbx_seq_one_letter_code
_entity_poly.pdbx_strand_id
1 'polypeptide(L)'
;MQEVDLSFFTQSKLQDDITITYLKEWANRNYASNEKFLNWVKSAFKVSNFLSFFKYFRNPVASAKLVNDEVKPQLQRVFHAEDSYFKYSVKGKDISNPEELHTEYFDKALFDSILFRHNDVVVSDIDEVNKDHREIVSIQCVIAVDSKKGKIQRIAYASSLNGLNGYSYIDSQRYVFLTRDNFTVVLDVPHDLGYCPADWVSSENMFSDNDIIKKSLFSYVKVDLEEYVFLKTLQRMTEPNGAIPITTKLKTTDSKTPNKLQSTISDQEPMSALSIGSQKASIDTPPSTSDSELQAGTIVNVSVPRDTTGKIDMEVVKSYFQFHYIPVEALTYLNDRINELQNNIITSILGDYQEQTVQAVNEKQVSKSLDNKKDKLRWMSDELTRIKKRSDFTTLALIYGKDNISVDVFFGTDFFLESQDKLFFDFAKAPNAIERRNILLRLSQNRNKYNTNKANREKILYKILPFASDLDFDKAQARPNLIDDTTFKLQTRFDYWIAKFESQYGDIGVFFQSLENMDDNGRLLLINSLIKTIIQNEQN
;
A
#
# COMPACT_ATOMS: atom_id res chain seq x y z
N MET A 1 -0.25 21.61 -1.89
CA MET A 1 1.02 21.57 -2.66
C MET A 1 1.89 20.37 -2.27
N GLN A 2 2.18 20.13 -0.98
CA GLN A 2 2.89 18.91 -0.53
C GLN A 2 2.19 17.61 -0.95
N GLU A 3 0.87 17.55 -0.78
CA GLU A 3 0.08 16.38 -1.15
C GLU A 3 0.09 16.07 -2.65
N VAL A 4 0.04 17.11 -3.49
CA VAL A 4 0.12 16.96 -4.96
C VAL A 4 1.48 16.37 -5.34
N ASP A 5 2.57 16.86 -4.75
CA ASP A 5 3.91 16.32 -4.99
C ASP A 5 4.00 14.84 -4.56
N LEU A 6 3.44 14.47 -3.41
CA LEU A 6 3.45 13.07 -2.94
C LEU A 6 2.56 12.17 -3.81
N SER A 7 1.37 12.64 -4.20
CA SER A 7 0.42 11.89 -5.04
C SER A 7 1.02 11.51 -6.39
N PHE A 8 1.93 12.32 -6.92
CA PHE A 8 2.66 12.02 -8.15
C PHE A 8 3.48 10.73 -8.03
N PHE A 9 4.15 10.55 -6.88
CA PHE A 9 4.99 9.39 -6.61
C PHE A 9 4.23 8.18 -6.09
N THR A 10 3.08 8.37 -5.43
CA THR A 10 2.34 7.28 -4.79
C THR A 10 1.18 6.76 -5.63
N GLN A 11 0.47 7.62 -6.37
CA GLN A 11 -0.69 7.23 -7.21
C GLN A 11 -0.34 7.28 -8.69
N SER A 12 0.32 8.37 -9.13
CA SER A 12 0.65 8.65 -10.54
C SER A 12 -0.58 8.71 -11.48
N LYS A 13 -0.57 9.65 -12.43
CA LYS A 13 -1.65 9.76 -13.43
C LYS A 13 -1.32 8.90 -14.66
N LEU A 14 -2.35 8.42 -15.36
CA LEU A 14 -2.13 7.77 -16.65
C LEU A 14 -1.48 8.77 -17.62
N GLN A 15 -0.51 8.31 -18.40
CA GLN A 15 0.21 9.16 -19.33
C GLN A 15 -0.62 9.40 -20.60
N ASP A 16 -0.79 10.67 -20.98
CA ASP A 16 -1.29 11.03 -22.31
C ASP A 16 -0.20 10.76 -23.37
N ASP A 17 -0.60 10.48 -24.62
CA ASP A 17 0.33 10.12 -25.70
C ASP A 17 1.45 11.17 -25.88
N ILE A 18 2.71 10.72 -25.70
CA ILE A 18 3.88 11.57 -25.88
C ILE A 18 4.17 11.72 -27.38
N THR A 19 3.85 12.87 -27.96
CA THR A 19 4.22 13.19 -29.34
C THR A 19 5.58 13.88 -29.42
N ILE A 20 6.31 13.70 -30.54
CA ILE A 20 7.61 14.35 -30.79
C ILE A 20 7.45 15.88 -30.83
N THR A 21 6.31 16.37 -31.29
CA THR A 21 5.90 17.78 -31.25
C THR A 21 5.78 18.30 -29.82
N TYR A 22 5.14 17.54 -28.92
CA TYR A 22 5.06 17.87 -27.49
C TYR A 22 6.45 18.01 -26.85
N LEU A 23 7.38 17.10 -27.16
CA LEU A 23 8.76 17.15 -26.66
C LEU A 23 9.52 18.40 -27.14
N LYS A 24 9.33 18.78 -28.41
CA LYS A 24 9.96 19.99 -28.99
C LYS A 24 9.36 21.28 -28.44
N GLU A 25 8.05 21.34 -28.27
CA GLU A 25 7.39 22.47 -27.61
C GLU A 25 7.82 22.60 -26.15
N TRP A 26 7.99 21.49 -25.44
CA TRP A 26 8.43 21.48 -24.05
C TRP A 26 9.90 21.90 -23.91
N ALA A 27 10.78 21.45 -24.82
CA ALA A 27 12.18 21.88 -24.88
C ALA A 27 12.33 23.39 -25.10
N ASN A 28 11.43 23.97 -25.91
CA ASN A 28 11.41 25.41 -26.21
C ASN A 28 10.76 26.26 -25.10
N ARG A 29 10.03 25.65 -24.15
CA ARG A 29 9.50 26.36 -22.98
C ARG A 29 10.64 26.62 -21.99
N ASN A 30 11.08 27.88 -21.92
CA ASN A 30 12.00 28.40 -20.91
C ASN A 30 11.45 28.37 -19.47
N TYR A 31 10.21 27.92 -19.26
CA TYR A 31 9.53 27.97 -17.97
C TYR A 31 9.47 26.61 -17.27
N ALA A 32 9.59 26.68 -15.95
CA ALA A 32 9.37 25.57 -15.02
C ALA A 32 7.96 24.98 -15.22
N SER A 33 7.88 23.65 -15.36
CA SER A 33 6.60 22.94 -15.31
C SER A 33 6.03 22.97 -13.89
N ASN A 34 4.75 22.64 -13.70
CA ASN A 34 4.19 22.47 -12.35
C ASN A 34 4.81 21.27 -11.60
N GLU A 35 5.52 20.39 -12.30
CA GLU A 35 6.15 19.20 -11.75
C GLU A 35 7.56 19.51 -11.26
N LYS A 36 7.71 19.67 -9.93
CA LYS A 36 9.00 19.98 -9.29
C LYS A 36 10.09 18.95 -9.59
N PHE A 37 9.72 17.67 -9.68
CA PHE A 37 10.65 16.59 -9.98
C PHE A 37 11.30 16.76 -11.35
N LEU A 38 10.52 16.97 -12.41
CA LEU A 38 11.07 17.18 -13.75
C LEU A 38 11.90 18.46 -13.84
N ASN A 39 11.53 19.51 -13.10
CA ASN A 39 12.33 20.73 -13.03
C ASN A 39 13.69 20.46 -12.35
N TRP A 40 13.72 19.66 -11.28
CA TRP A 40 14.97 19.23 -10.65
C TRP A 40 15.83 18.39 -11.61
N VAL A 41 15.25 17.40 -12.30
CA VAL A 41 15.96 16.58 -13.29
C VAL A 41 16.52 17.45 -14.44
N LYS A 42 15.77 18.47 -14.88
CA LYS A 42 16.25 19.46 -15.88
C LYS A 42 17.42 20.29 -15.38
N SER A 43 17.47 20.60 -14.08
CA SER A 43 18.62 21.31 -13.49
C SER A 43 19.86 20.42 -13.34
N ALA A 44 19.66 19.12 -13.14
CA ALA A 44 20.75 18.15 -12.98
C ALA A 44 21.37 17.72 -14.33
N PHE A 45 20.58 17.67 -15.40
CA PHE A 45 21.04 17.24 -16.73
C PHE A 45 21.29 18.39 -17.71
N LYS A 46 22.18 18.13 -18.68
CA LYS A 46 22.20 18.89 -19.94
C LYS A 46 20.87 18.66 -20.68
N VAL A 47 20.42 19.66 -21.44
CA VAL A 47 19.13 19.62 -22.17
C VAL A 47 18.98 18.36 -23.04
N SER A 48 20.05 17.96 -23.72
CA SER A 48 20.14 16.71 -24.51
C SER A 48 19.78 15.46 -23.69
N ASN A 49 20.48 15.28 -22.57
CA ASN A 49 20.33 14.12 -21.69
C ASN A 49 18.96 14.11 -21.01
N PHE A 50 18.40 15.29 -20.71
CA PHE A 50 17.06 15.42 -20.19
C PHE A 50 15.99 14.94 -21.19
N LEU A 51 16.10 15.29 -22.47
CA LEU A 51 15.15 14.83 -23.50
C LEU A 51 15.21 13.32 -23.67
N SER A 52 16.42 12.75 -23.65
CA SER A 52 16.63 11.31 -23.62
C SER A 52 16.00 10.68 -22.36
N PHE A 53 16.20 11.26 -21.17
CA PHE A 53 15.56 10.80 -19.93
C PHE A 53 14.03 10.83 -20.03
N PHE A 54 13.45 11.95 -20.48
CA PHE A 54 12.01 12.15 -20.56
C PHE A 54 11.35 11.19 -21.57
N LYS A 55 12.05 10.78 -22.63
CA LYS A 55 11.58 9.74 -23.57
C LYS A 55 11.35 8.38 -22.89
N TYR A 56 12.15 8.04 -21.88
CA TYR A 56 12.04 6.78 -21.12
C TYR A 56 11.21 6.91 -19.84
N PHE A 57 10.91 8.14 -19.43
CA PHE A 57 10.01 8.42 -18.32
C PHE A 57 8.56 8.08 -18.70
N ARG A 58 7.99 7.09 -18.02
CA ARG A 58 6.62 6.61 -18.25
C ARG A 58 5.82 6.61 -16.97
N ASN A 59 4.57 7.07 -17.06
CA ASN A 59 3.59 6.89 -15.99
C ASN A 59 2.78 5.60 -16.21
N PRO A 60 2.33 4.90 -15.14
CA PRO A 60 2.58 5.22 -13.73
C PRO A 60 4.06 5.07 -13.35
N VAL A 61 4.55 5.99 -12.53
CA VAL A 61 5.96 5.99 -12.09
C VAL A 61 6.30 4.74 -11.30
N ALA A 62 7.57 4.34 -11.32
CA ALA A 62 8.01 3.11 -10.66
C ALA A 62 7.71 3.07 -9.16
N SER A 63 7.79 4.21 -8.48
CA SER A 63 7.45 4.35 -7.06
C SER A 63 5.97 4.10 -6.77
N ALA A 64 5.07 4.45 -7.69
CA ALA A 64 3.63 4.26 -7.50
C ALA A 64 3.28 2.77 -7.57
N LYS A 65 3.97 2.02 -8.43
CA LYS A 65 3.89 0.56 -8.44
C LYS A 65 4.33 -0.03 -7.09
N LEU A 66 5.50 0.38 -6.59
CA LEU A 66 6.03 -0.10 -5.30
C LEU A 66 5.04 0.16 -4.15
N VAL A 67 4.48 1.37 -4.09
CA VAL A 67 3.56 1.76 -3.02
C VAL A 67 2.22 1.02 -3.10
N ASN A 68 1.63 0.88 -4.30
CA ASN A 68 0.31 0.24 -4.43
C ASN A 68 0.37 -1.29 -4.39
N ASP A 69 1.43 -1.91 -4.91
CA ASP A 69 1.54 -3.38 -4.99
C ASP A 69 2.17 -3.99 -3.72
N GLU A 70 3.14 -3.32 -3.09
CA GLU A 70 3.87 -3.89 -1.94
C GLU A 70 3.49 -3.26 -0.60
N VAL A 71 3.35 -1.93 -0.53
CA VAL A 71 3.09 -1.22 0.73
C VAL A 71 1.61 -1.29 1.12
N LYS A 72 0.70 -0.92 0.21
CA LYS A 72 -0.74 -0.85 0.48
C LYS A 72 -1.32 -2.17 1.00
N PRO A 73 -1.05 -3.35 0.41
CA PRO A 73 -1.62 -4.61 0.89
C PRO A 73 -1.11 -5.02 2.28
N GLN A 74 0.12 -4.63 2.62
CA GLN A 74 0.67 -4.90 3.95
C GLN A 74 0.01 -4.03 5.02
N LEU A 75 -0.33 -2.78 4.71
CA LEU A 75 -1.05 -1.88 5.61
C LEU A 75 -2.54 -2.25 5.73
N GLN A 76 -3.14 -2.83 4.69
CA GLN A 76 -4.53 -3.34 4.75
C GLN A 76 -4.74 -4.45 5.79
N ARG A 77 -3.67 -5.06 6.31
CA ARG A 77 -3.76 -6.03 7.42
C ARG A 77 -4.37 -5.44 8.69
N VAL A 78 -4.42 -4.11 8.82
CA VAL A 78 -5.09 -3.42 9.94
C VAL A 78 -6.56 -3.78 10.05
N PHE A 79 -7.25 -4.07 8.94
CA PHE A 79 -8.67 -4.49 8.96
C PHE A 79 -8.89 -5.89 9.54
N HIS A 80 -7.83 -6.64 9.80
CA HIS A 80 -7.90 -8.04 10.24
C HIS A 80 -7.23 -8.28 11.60
N ALA A 81 -7.24 -7.27 12.48
CA ALA A 81 -6.76 -7.43 13.85
C ALA A 81 -7.68 -8.33 14.68
N GLU A 82 -7.09 -9.08 15.61
CA GLU A 82 -7.82 -10.04 16.46
C GLU A 82 -8.75 -9.35 17.48
N ASP A 83 -8.29 -8.22 18.01
CA ASP A 83 -8.92 -7.46 19.08
C ASP A 83 -9.80 -6.32 18.58
N SER A 84 -10.14 -6.31 17.28
CA SER A 84 -11.03 -5.30 16.71
C SER A 84 -12.46 -5.45 17.26
N TYR A 85 -13.08 -4.32 17.60
CA TYR A 85 -14.48 -4.29 18.04
C TYR A 85 -15.18 -3.01 17.59
N PHE A 86 -16.47 -3.14 17.31
CA PHE A 86 -17.35 -2.06 16.90
C PHE A 86 -18.63 -2.17 17.73
N LYS A 87 -18.87 -1.22 18.62
CA LYS A 87 -20.03 -1.17 19.51
C LYS A 87 -20.74 0.17 19.34
N TYR A 88 -22.00 0.13 18.92
CA TYR A 88 -22.84 1.32 18.81
C TYR A 88 -24.06 1.14 19.71
N SER A 89 -24.38 2.18 20.49
CA SER A 89 -25.61 2.24 21.28
C SER A 89 -26.40 3.47 20.86
N VAL A 90 -27.61 3.27 20.35
CA VAL A 90 -28.50 4.33 19.88
C VAL A 90 -29.81 4.24 20.66
N LYS A 91 -30.17 5.31 21.37
CA LYS A 91 -31.38 5.38 22.21
C LYS A 91 -31.47 4.22 23.22
N GLY A 92 -30.32 3.80 23.77
CA GLY A 92 -30.21 2.69 24.72
C GLY A 92 -30.37 1.29 24.13
N LYS A 93 -30.39 1.15 22.79
CA LYS A 93 -30.34 -0.14 22.09
C LYS A 93 -28.98 -0.31 21.44
N ASP A 94 -28.37 -1.47 21.66
CA ASP A 94 -27.10 -1.81 21.02
C ASP A 94 -27.36 -2.28 19.59
N ILE A 95 -26.69 -1.64 18.64
CA ILE A 95 -26.78 -1.90 17.21
C ILE A 95 -25.37 -2.28 16.73
N SER A 96 -25.26 -3.38 15.99
CA SER A 96 -23.96 -3.86 15.50
C SER A 96 -23.44 -3.04 14.31
N ASN A 97 -24.34 -2.62 13.42
CA ASN A 97 -23.98 -1.80 12.25
C ASN A 97 -25.18 -0.91 11.85
N PRO A 98 -25.13 0.41 12.09
CA PRO A 98 -26.16 1.33 11.61
C PRO A 98 -26.07 1.44 10.08
N GLU A 99 -27.18 1.25 9.37
CA GLU A 99 -27.21 1.32 7.90
C GLU A 99 -26.83 2.72 7.39
N GLU A 100 -27.11 3.75 8.19
CA GLU A 100 -26.89 5.17 7.90
C GLU A 100 -25.41 5.56 7.83
N LEU A 101 -24.49 4.69 8.29
CA LEU A 101 -23.06 4.98 8.33
C LEU A 101 -22.27 4.48 7.10
N HIS A 102 -22.87 3.62 6.25
CA HIS A 102 -22.21 3.03 5.07
C HIS A 102 -20.76 2.56 5.34
N THR A 103 -20.58 1.86 6.46
CA THR A 103 -19.30 1.57 7.11
C THR A 103 -18.25 0.95 6.18
N GLU A 104 -18.61 -0.01 5.32
CA GLU A 104 -17.65 -0.73 4.48
C GLU A 104 -17.03 0.11 3.35
N TYR A 105 -17.83 0.97 2.71
CA TYR A 105 -17.34 1.84 1.65
C TYR A 105 -16.50 2.98 2.24
N PHE A 106 -16.99 3.55 3.33
CA PHE A 106 -16.31 4.63 4.03
C PHE A 106 -14.96 4.19 4.60
N ASP A 107 -14.85 3.00 5.20
CA ASP A 107 -13.59 2.51 5.76
C ASP A 107 -12.48 2.39 4.72
N LYS A 108 -12.81 1.90 3.51
CA LYS A 108 -11.86 1.80 2.40
C LYS A 108 -11.47 3.19 1.87
N ALA A 109 -12.45 4.08 1.71
CA ALA A 109 -12.21 5.45 1.27
C ALA A 109 -11.36 6.22 2.29
N LEU A 110 -11.62 6.03 3.58
CA LEU A 110 -10.87 6.63 4.68
C LEU A 110 -9.43 6.11 4.71
N PHE A 111 -9.23 4.79 4.57
CA PHE A 111 -7.88 4.21 4.50
C PHE A 111 -7.07 4.78 3.32
N ASP A 112 -7.67 4.86 2.14
CA ASP A 112 -7.01 5.46 0.98
C ASP A 112 -6.73 6.96 1.18
N SER A 113 -7.62 7.66 1.91
CA SER A 113 -7.43 9.07 2.25
C SER A 113 -6.29 9.26 3.27
N ILE A 114 -6.17 8.42 4.30
CA ILE A 114 -5.06 8.48 5.26
C ILE A 114 -3.72 8.26 4.55
N LEU A 115 -3.66 7.32 3.60
CA LEU A 115 -2.44 7.02 2.86
C LEU A 115 -2.04 8.14 1.89
N PHE A 116 -2.98 8.58 1.05
CA PHE A 116 -2.68 9.44 -0.09
C PHE A 116 -3.12 10.89 0.07
N ARG A 117 -4.18 11.14 0.85
CA ARG A 117 -4.83 12.45 1.02
C ARG A 117 -4.93 12.86 2.49
N HIS A 118 -3.80 12.79 3.18
CA HIS A 118 -3.66 13.07 4.62
C HIS A 118 -4.12 14.47 5.08
N ASN A 119 -4.23 15.46 4.19
CA ASN A 119 -4.76 16.78 4.54
C ASN A 119 -6.25 16.95 4.21
N ASP A 120 -6.92 15.91 3.71
CA ASP A 120 -8.36 15.97 3.48
C ASP A 120 -9.11 16.09 4.81
N VAL A 121 -10.36 16.54 4.71
CA VAL A 121 -11.23 16.80 5.86
C VAL A 121 -12.45 15.90 5.75
N VAL A 122 -12.76 15.19 6.83
CA VAL A 122 -14.03 14.47 6.96
C VAL A 122 -15.06 15.44 7.48
N VAL A 123 -16.12 15.65 6.71
CA VAL A 123 -17.24 16.52 7.07
C VAL A 123 -18.48 15.65 7.27
N SER A 124 -19.21 15.88 8.37
CA SER A 124 -20.54 15.31 8.55
C SER A 124 -21.59 16.39 8.31
N ASP A 125 -22.52 16.11 7.39
CA ASP A 125 -23.55 17.05 6.96
C ASP A 125 -24.95 16.46 7.16
N ILE A 126 -25.96 17.32 7.25
CA ILE A 126 -27.36 16.94 7.21
C ILE A 126 -27.91 17.46 5.89
N ASP A 127 -28.07 16.57 4.90
CA ASP A 127 -28.93 16.87 3.76
C ASP A 127 -30.37 16.50 4.13
N GLU A 128 -31.34 17.37 3.81
CA GLU A 128 -32.76 17.22 4.20
C GLU A 128 -33.45 15.99 3.58
N VAL A 129 -32.77 15.20 2.75
CA VAL A 129 -33.32 14.01 2.09
C VAL A 129 -32.30 12.87 2.03
N ASN A 130 -32.09 12.22 3.16
CA ASN A 130 -31.82 10.77 3.24
C ASN A 130 -30.67 10.20 2.36
N LYS A 131 -29.64 11.00 2.06
CA LYS A 131 -28.39 10.50 1.45
C LYS A 131 -27.17 11.23 2.02
N ASP A 132 -26.24 10.41 2.47
CA ASP A 132 -24.86 10.65 2.90
C ASP A 132 -24.65 11.79 3.90
N HIS A 133 -24.73 11.44 5.18
CA HIS A 133 -24.38 12.33 6.29
C HIS A 133 -22.87 12.54 6.47
N ARG A 134 -22.04 12.07 5.54
CA ARG A 134 -20.59 12.06 5.68
C ARG A 134 -19.88 12.07 4.34
N GLU A 135 -19.00 13.05 4.17
CA GLU A 135 -18.18 13.23 2.97
C GLU A 135 -16.70 13.41 3.36
N ILE A 136 -15.79 12.92 2.51
CA ILE A 136 -14.36 13.25 2.57
C ILE A 136 -14.10 14.36 1.55
N VAL A 137 -13.91 15.57 2.04
CA VAL A 137 -13.70 16.76 1.22
C VAL A 137 -12.21 16.92 0.95
N SER A 138 -11.85 17.01 -0.34
CA SER A 138 -10.46 17.24 -0.71
C SER A 138 -9.99 18.63 -0.33
N ILE A 139 -8.76 18.75 0.19
CA ILE A 139 -8.16 20.03 0.56
C ILE A 139 -8.13 21.06 -0.59
N GLN A 140 -8.17 20.61 -1.85
CA GLN A 140 -8.22 21.48 -3.03
C GLN A 140 -9.56 22.22 -3.16
N CYS A 141 -10.63 21.64 -2.63
CA CYS A 141 -11.97 22.24 -2.62
C CYS A 141 -12.16 23.17 -1.42
N VAL A 142 -11.27 23.12 -0.42
CA VAL A 142 -11.36 23.91 0.79
C VAL A 142 -10.80 25.31 0.55
N ILE A 143 -11.57 26.33 0.92
CA ILE A 143 -11.25 27.75 0.66
C ILE A 143 -10.66 28.40 1.89
N ALA A 144 -11.25 28.11 3.06
CA ALA A 144 -10.80 28.67 4.33
C ALA A 144 -11.04 27.66 5.46
N VAL A 145 -10.07 27.56 6.36
CA VAL A 145 -10.15 26.74 7.58
C VAL A 145 -9.60 27.55 8.74
N ASP A 146 -10.35 27.59 9.84
CA ASP A 146 -9.86 28.04 11.13
C ASP A 146 -9.66 26.81 12.03
N SER A 147 -8.41 26.54 12.40
CA SER A 147 -8.02 25.38 13.21
C SER A 147 -7.23 25.85 14.43
N LYS A 148 -7.58 25.33 15.61
CA LYS A 148 -6.86 25.59 16.87
C LYS A 148 -6.56 24.29 17.58
N LYS A 149 -5.28 24.05 17.90
CA LYS A 149 -4.80 22.83 18.58
C LYS A 149 -5.21 21.57 17.82
N GLY A 150 -5.09 21.62 16.49
CA GLY A 150 -5.47 20.51 15.60
C GLY A 150 -6.98 20.23 15.48
N LYS A 151 -7.86 21.06 16.06
CA LYS A 151 -9.32 20.95 15.90
C LYS A 151 -9.85 22.06 14.99
N ILE A 152 -10.63 21.67 13.98
CA ILE A 152 -11.33 22.59 13.09
C ILE A 152 -12.45 23.29 13.87
N GLN A 153 -12.42 24.62 13.90
CA GLN A 153 -13.48 25.44 14.50
C GLN A 153 -14.50 25.87 13.45
N ARG A 154 -14.02 26.18 12.24
CA ARG A 154 -14.82 26.65 11.11
C ARG A 154 -14.18 26.19 9.80
N ILE A 155 -15.00 25.81 8.84
CA ILE A 155 -14.54 25.43 7.51
C ILE A 155 -15.48 25.98 6.43
N ALA A 156 -14.90 26.42 5.32
CA ALA A 156 -15.62 26.75 4.10
C ALA A 156 -15.02 25.96 2.93
N TYR A 157 -15.86 25.24 2.18
CA TYR A 157 -15.43 24.44 1.04
C TYR A 157 -16.41 24.55 -0.13
N ALA A 158 -15.90 24.31 -1.34
CA ALA A 158 -16.70 24.26 -2.55
C ALA A 158 -17.52 22.97 -2.60
N SER A 159 -18.83 23.12 -2.76
CA SER A 159 -19.81 22.03 -2.78
C SER A 159 -20.91 22.36 -3.79
N SER A 160 -21.71 21.37 -4.16
CA SER A 160 -22.87 21.57 -5.01
C SER A 160 -24.13 21.04 -4.33
N LEU A 161 -25.15 21.89 -4.21
CA LEU A 161 -26.44 21.54 -3.63
C LEU A 161 -27.48 21.61 -4.75
N ASN A 162 -28.18 20.50 -5.02
CA ASN A 162 -29.23 20.41 -6.06
C ASN A 162 -28.79 20.94 -7.45
N GLY A 163 -27.52 20.73 -7.82
CA GLY A 163 -26.95 21.18 -9.10
C GLY A 163 -26.50 22.64 -9.15
N LEU A 164 -26.65 23.40 -8.05
CA LEU A 164 -26.07 24.74 -7.90
C LEU A 164 -24.67 24.63 -7.29
N ASN A 165 -23.67 25.18 -7.96
CA ASN A 165 -22.31 25.26 -7.42
C ASN A 165 -22.21 26.42 -6.43
N GLY A 166 -21.68 26.16 -5.24
CA GLY A 166 -21.59 27.12 -4.17
C GLY A 166 -20.49 26.79 -3.17
N TYR A 167 -20.65 27.34 -1.98
CA TYR A 167 -19.73 27.17 -0.86
C TYR A 167 -20.52 26.74 0.38
N SER A 168 -20.18 25.58 0.94
CA SER A 168 -20.67 25.15 2.26
C SER A 168 -19.76 25.73 3.34
N TYR A 169 -20.36 26.46 4.27
CA TYR A 169 -19.73 26.98 5.47
C TYR A 169 -20.29 26.27 6.69
N ILE A 170 -19.40 25.77 7.55
CA ILE A 170 -19.78 25.02 8.74
C ILE A 170 -19.07 25.62 9.94
N ASP A 171 -19.83 25.85 11.01
CA ASP A 171 -19.30 26.24 12.31
C ASP A 171 -19.86 25.35 13.44
N SER A 172 -19.67 25.77 14.69
CA SER A 172 -20.11 25.05 15.88
C SER A 172 -21.62 25.02 16.12
N GLN A 173 -22.40 25.82 15.39
CA GLN A 173 -23.83 26.04 15.62
C GLN A 173 -24.68 25.91 14.36
N ARG A 174 -24.11 26.10 13.16
CA ARG A 174 -24.88 26.12 11.92
C ARG A 174 -24.09 25.56 10.73
N TYR A 175 -24.88 25.12 9.76
CA TYR A 175 -24.49 24.78 8.41
C TYR A 175 -25.10 25.81 7.46
N VAL A 176 -24.29 26.42 6.59
CA VAL A 176 -24.74 27.47 5.66
C VAL A 176 -24.24 27.17 4.25
N PHE A 177 -25.13 27.13 3.27
CA PHE A 177 -24.76 27.02 1.85
C PHE A 177 -24.90 28.37 1.14
N LEU A 178 -23.84 28.82 0.47
CA LEU A 178 -23.72 30.10 -0.21
C LEU A 178 -23.58 29.91 -1.72
N THR A 179 -24.27 30.71 -2.53
CA THR A 179 -24.09 30.68 -4.00
C THR A 179 -22.74 31.26 -4.43
N ARG A 180 -22.12 30.70 -5.47
CA ARG A 180 -20.80 31.13 -5.98
C ARG A 180 -20.77 32.58 -6.48
N ASP A 181 -21.87 33.07 -7.06
CA ASP A 181 -21.88 34.36 -7.78
C ASP A 181 -22.05 35.57 -6.85
N ASN A 182 -22.94 35.47 -5.85
CA ASN A 182 -23.32 36.60 -4.98
C ASN A 182 -23.17 36.32 -3.48
N PHE A 183 -22.64 35.15 -3.07
CA PHE A 183 -22.58 34.72 -1.68
C PHE A 183 -23.93 34.81 -0.95
N THR A 184 -25.03 34.61 -1.68
CA THR A 184 -26.38 34.58 -1.11
C THR A 184 -26.58 33.27 -0.36
N VAL A 185 -27.11 33.37 0.85
CA VAL A 185 -27.47 32.19 1.68
C VAL A 185 -28.67 31.50 1.05
N VAL A 186 -28.49 30.25 0.66
CA VAL A 186 -29.54 29.39 0.08
C VAL A 186 -30.11 28.46 1.14
N LEU A 187 -29.26 27.96 2.04
CA LEU A 187 -29.62 27.05 3.13
C LEU A 187 -28.91 27.51 4.40
N ASP A 188 -29.63 27.56 5.52
CA ASP A 188 -29.09 27.85 6.86
C ASP A 188 -29.78 26.90 7.85
N VAL A 189 -29.06 25.88 8.30
CA VAL A 189 -29.56 24.84 9.20
C VAL A 189 -28.77 24.90 10.51
N PRO A 190 -29.42 25.20 11.65
CA PRO A 190 -28.77 25.13 12.95
C PRO A 190 -28.57 23.66 13.40
N HIS A 191 -27.48 23.38 14.10
CA HIS A 191 -27.20 22.09 14.73
C HIS A 191 -26.71 22.26 16.18
N ASP A 192 -26.98 21.26 17.03
CA ASP A 192 -26.78 21.32 18.48
C ASP A 192 -25.52 20.56 18.98
N LEU A 193 -24.50 20.37 18.14
CA LEU A 193 -23.31 19.61 18.51
C LEU A 193 -22.41 20.35 19.53
N GLY A 194 -22.37 21.69 19.43
CA GLY A 194 -21.50 22.57 20.20
C GLY A 194 -20.04 22.58 19.73
N TYR A 195 -19.74 21.94 18.60
CA TYR A 195 -18.44 21.95 17.92
C TYR A 195 -18.66 21.77 16.41
N CYS A 196 -17.66 22.12 15.59
CA CYS A 196 -17.76 21.99 14.14
C CYS A 196 -17.75 20.51 13.73
N PRO A 197 -18.73 20.00 12.96
CA PRO A 197 -18.79 18.63 12.45
C PRO A 197 -17.78 18.36 11.32
N ALA A 198 -16.53 18.80 11.51
CA ALA A 198 -15.43 18.57 10.58
C ALA A 198 -14.19 18.14 11.37
N ASP A 199 -13.47 17.15 10.85
CA ASP A 199 -12.20 16.71 11.42
C ASP A 199 -11.17 16.35 10.36
N TRP A 200 -9.90 16.50 10.70
CA TRP A 200 -8.80 16.14 9.80
C TRP A 200 -8.68 14.63 9.64
N VAL A 201 -8.31 14.19 8.43
CA VAL A 201 -8.01 12.78 8.12
C VAL A 201 -6.70 12.31 8.78
N SER A 202 -5.79 13.20 9.19
CA SER A 202 -4.59 12.82 9.94
C SER A 202 -4.46 13.67 11.19
N SER A 203 -4.10 13.03 12.31
CA SER A 203 -3.95 13.69 13.62
C SER A 203 -2.62 14.41 13.77
N GLU A 204 -1.56 13.89 13.15
CA GLU A 204 -0.20 14.42 13.32
C GLU A 204 0.03 15.64 12.44
N ASN A 205 0.49 16.73 13.05
CA ASN A 205 0.96 17.91 12.32
C ASN A 205 2.39 17.68 11.83
N MET A 206 2.71 18.15 10.63
CA MET A 206 4.07 18.12 10.09
C MET A 206 5.01 19.10 10.82
N PHE A 207 4.47 20.25 11.24
CA PHE A 207 5.21 21.31 11.92
C PHE A 207 4.52 21.63 13.25
N SER A 208 5.31 21.93 14.30
CA SER A 208 4.77 22.37 15.60
C SER A 208 3.99 23.67 15.51
N ASP A 209 4.40 24.54 14.58
CA ASP A 209 3.93 25.92 14.49
C ASP A 209 2.71 26.05 13.57
N ASN A 210 2.38 24.99 12.81
CA ASN A 210 1.28 24.99 11.86
C ASN A 210 0.37 23.77 12.04
N ASP A 211 -0.85 24.02 12.50
CA ASP A 211 -1.87 23.01 12.76
C ASP A 211 -2.59 22.49 11.49
N ILE A 212 -2.38 23.12 10.34
CA ILE A 212 -3.10 22.83 9.10
C ILE A 212 -2.38 21.74 8.29
N ILE A 213 -1.04 21.79 8.22
CA ILE A 213 -0.28 20.84 7.40
C ILE A 213 -0.09 19.55 8.18
N LYS A 214 -0.73 18.48 7.72
CA LYS A 214 -0.64 17.15 8.33
C LYS A 214 0.56 16.37 7.82
N LYS A 215 0.98 15.41 8.63
CA LYS A 215 2.06 14.49 8.30
C LYS A 215 1.47 13.24 7.62
N SER A 216 2.03 12.89 6.47
CA SER A 216 1.84 11.60 5.81
C SER A 216 2.97 10.62 6.17
N LEU A 217 2.67 9.33 6.10
CA LEU A 217 3.65 8.24 6.16
C LEU A 217 4.79 8.42 5.13
N PHE A 218 4.50 9.00 3.97
CA PHE A 218 5.47 9.20 2.88
C PHE A 218 6.26 10.53 2.98
N SER A 219 5.97 11.38 3.96
CA SER A 219 6.56 12.73 4.02
C SER A 219 8.09 12.72 4.11
N TYR A 220 8.66 11.80 4.90
CA TYR A 220 10.11 11.68 5.06
C TYR A 220 10.78 10.83 3.98
N VAL A 221 10.01 9.97 3.28
CA VAL A 221 10.51 9.06 2.25
C VAL A 221 10.43 9.69 0.85
N LYS A 222 9.94 10.93 0.75
CA LYS A 222 9.78 11.64 -0.53
C LYS A 222 11.08 11.71 -1.33
N VAL A 223 12.20 12.02 -0.68
CA VAL A 223 13.51 12.13 -1.35
C VAL A 223 13.95 10.77 -1.91
N ASP A 224 13.76 9.71 -1.14
CA ASP A 224 14.07 8.36 -1.58
C ASP A 224 13.17 7.95 -2.76
N LEU A 225 11.87 8.29 -2.74
CA LEU A 225 10.96 8.03 -3.86
C LEU A 225 11.39 8.78 -5.14
N GLU A 226 11.86 10.03 -5.00
CA GLU A 226 12.41 10.82 -6.10
C GLU A 226 13.66 10.15 -6.70
N GLU A 227 14.62 9.73 -5.86
CA GLU A 227 15.82 9.03 -6.28
C GLU A 227 15.48 7.67 -6.93
N TYR A 228 14.50 6.93 -6.39
CA TYR A 228 14.05 5.66 -6.96
C TYR A 228 13.55 5.80 -8.38
N VAL A 229 12.66 6.77 -8.61
CA VAL A 229 12.08 7.02 -9.94
C VAL A 229 13.17 7.48 -10.91
N PHE A 230 14.08 8.32 -10.44
CA PHE A 230 15.23 8.77 -11.22
C PHE A 230 16.11 7.59 -11.67
N LEU A 231 16.59 6.77 -10.74
CA LEU A 231 17.45 5.63 -11.03
C LEU A 231 16.76 4.57 -11.89
N LYS A 232 15.48 4.29 -11.65
CA LYS A 232 14.73 3.32 -12.46
C LYS A 232 14.51 3.81 -13.89
N THR A 233 14.36 5.12 -14.08
CA THR A 233 14.28 5.73 -15.42
C THR A 233 15.63 5.68 -16.12
N LEU A 234 16.74 5.89 -15.40
CA LEU A 234 18.09 5.70 -15.94
C LEU A 234 18.35 4.25 -16.35
N GLN A 235 17.92 3.27 -15.54
CA GLN A 235 17.99 1.85 -15.91
C GLN A 235 17.31 1.61 -17.26
N ARG A 236 16.07 2.08 -17.43
CA ARG A 236 15.30 1.96 -18.68
C ARG A 236 15.96 2.65 -19.88
N MET A 237 16.69 3.74 -19.64
CA MET A 237 17.48 4.42 -20.67
C MET A 237 18.73 3.61 -21.05
N THR A 238 19.38 2.96 -20.08
CA THR A 238 20.62 2.20 -20.30
C THR A 238 20.38 0.80 -20.88
N GLU A 239 19.28 0.13 -20.58
CA GLU A 239 18.99 -1.23 -21.04
C GLU A 239 19.02 -1.39 -22.57
N PRO A 240 18.36 -0.52 -23.38
CA PRO A 240 18.44 -0.59 -24.84
C PRO A 240 19.86 -0.36 -25.37
N ASN A 241 20.62 0.55 -24.74
CA ASN A 241 22.00 0.86 -25.12
C ASN A 241 22.97 -0.29 -24.75
N GLY A 242 22.66 -1.05 -23.70
CA GLY A 242 23.39 -2.27 -23.34
C GLY A 242 23.06 -3.45 -24.25
N ALA A 243 21.80 -3.61 -24.66
CA ALA A 243 21.36 -4.70 -25.52
C ALA A 243 21.72 -4.49 -27.00
N ILE A 244 21.71 -3.24 -27.48
CA ILE A 244 22.01 -2.89 -28.87
C ILE A 244 23.20 -1.93 -28.88
N PRO A 245 24.44 -2.45 -29.07
CA PRO A 245 25.64 -1.63 -28.99
C PRO A 245 25.69 -0.59 -30.10
N ILE A 246 26.32 0.53 -29.80
CA ILE A 246 26.67 1.53 -30.80
C ILE A 246 27.80 0.96 -31.64
N THR A 247 27.60 0.93 -32.97
CA THR A 247 28.59 0.41 -33.90
C THR A 247 29.32 1.55 -34.58
N THR A 248 30.64 1.61 -34.44
CA THR A 248 31.46 2.45 -35.32
C THR A 248 31.76 1.66 -36.59
N LYS A 249 31.54 2.28 -37.74
CA LYS A 249 31.89 1.73 -39.06
C LYS A 249 32.67 2.78 -39.83
N LEU A 250 33.56 2.34 -40.72
CA LEU A 250 34.21 3.29 -41.61
C LEU A 250 33.22 3.75 -42.66
N LYS A 251 33.23 5.05 -42.96
CA LYS A 251 32.46 5.63 -44.06
C LYS A 251 33.01 5.06 -45.37
N THR A 252 32.37 4.03 -45.91
CA THR A 252 32.67 3.57 -47.26
C THR A 252 32.19 4.65 -48.24
N THR A 253 33.02 5.00 -49.21
CA THR A 253 32.59 5.82 -50.35
C THR A 253 31.78 4.95 -51.32
N ASP A 254 30.68 4.38 -50.84
CA ASP A 254 29.66 3.83 -51.73
C ASP A 254 28.69 4.96 -52.06
N SER A 255 28.97 5.68 -53.14
CA SER A 255 28.01 6.57 -53.80
C SER A 255 26.97 5.80 -54.61
N LYS A 256 26.72 4.52 -54.28
CA LYS A 256 25.65 3.74 -54.87
C LYS A 256 24.46 3.82 -53.94
N THR A 257 23.50 4.67 -54.31
CA THR A 257 22.11 4.55 -53.90
C THR A 257 21.71 3.07 -53.84
N PRO A 258 21.11 2.59 -52.74
CA PRO A 258 20.73 1.18 -52.57
C PRO A 258 19.48 0.85 -53.41
N ASN A 259 19.54 1.11 -54.72
CA ASN A 259 18.57 0.68 -55.73
C ASN A 259 19.01 0.99 -57.18
N LYS A 260 20.29 0.76 -57.51
CA LYS A 260 20.67 0.44 -58.89
C LYS A 260 21.55 -0.80 -58.87
N LEU A 261 20.88 -1.96 -58.85
CA LEU A 261 21.43 -3.15 -59.48
C LEU A 261 21.91 -2.72 -60.87
N GLN A 262 23.17 -3.02 -61.17
CA GLN A 262 23.78 -2.81 -62.47
C GLN A 262 22.85 -3.46 -63.50
N SER A 263 22.26 -2.65 -64.38
CA SER A 263 21.32 -3.08 -65.41
C SER A 263 22.05 -3.85 -66.50
N THR A 264 22.45 -5.08 -66.19
CA THR A 264 22.80 -6.09 -67.18
C THR A 264 21.92 -7.30 -66.93
N ILE A 265 20.61 -7.09 -67.06
CA ILE A 265 19.63 -8.17 -67.22
C ILE A 265 19.06 -7.95 -68.62
N SER A 266 19.30 -8.94 -69.48
CA SER A 266 18.83 -9.01 -70.86
C SER A 266 17.30 -9.09 -70.89
N ASP A 267 16.65 -8.41 -71.84
CA ASP A 267 15.19 -8.28 -72.01
C ASP A 267 14.45 -9.58 -72.39
N GLN A 268 15.00 -10.77 -72.09
CA GLN A 268 14.44 -12.06 -72.54
C GLN A 268 14.04 -13.05 -71.43
N GLU A 269 14.04 -12.66 -70.14
CA GLU A 269 13.55 -13.54 -69.08
C GLU A 269 12.34 -12.95 -68.34
N PRO A 270 11.28 -13.74 -68.06
CA PRO A 270 10.12 -13.24 -67.35
C PRO A 270 10.45 -13.07 -65.86
N MET A 271 9.93 -11.99 -65.26
CA MET A 271 10.14 -11.64 -63.85
C MET A 271 9.74 -12.77 -62.90
N SER A 272 10.57 -13.03 -61.88
CA SER A 272 10.29 -14.03 -60.84
C SER A 272 9.38 -13.48 -59.73
N ALA A 273 8.58 -14.39 -59.16
CA ALA A 273 7.53 -14.12 -58.18
C ALA A 273 8.00 -13.50 -56.84
N LEU A 274 9.31 -13.38 -56.59
CA LEU A 274 9.83 -12.75 -55.36
C LEU A 274 9.72 -11.21 -55.37
N SER A 275 9.41 -10.60 -56.50
CA SER A 275 9.38 -9.13 -56.64
C SER A 275 8.07 -8.48 -56.12
N ILE A 276 7.09 -9.27 -55.69
CA ILE A 276 5.73 -8.80 -55.33
C ILE A 276 5.55 -8.64 -53.81
N GLY A 277 6.48 -9.12 -52.98
CA GLY A 277 6.26 -9.27 -51.53
C GLY A 277 6.86 -8.21 -50.58
N SER A 278 7.51 -7.16 -51.05
CA SER A 278 8.28 -6.26 -50.17
C SER A 278 7.75 -4.82 -50.12
N GLN A 279 6.71 -4.57 -49.31
CA GLN A 279 6.42 -3.21 -48.84
C GLN A 279 7.45 -2.84 -47.77
N LYS A 280 8.45 -2.02 -48.13
CA LYS A 280 9.35 -1.36 -47.17
C LYS A 280 8.73 -0.04 -46.72
N ALA A 281 8.64 0.15 -45.40
CA ALA A 281 8.29 1.43 -44.80
C ALA A 281 9.37 2.48 -45.13
N SER A 282 8.98 3.53 -45.84
CA SER A 282 9.85 4.62 -46.26
C SER A 282 9.92 5.72 -45.19
N ILE A 283 10.93 5.66 -44.32
CA ILE A 283 11.50 6.83 -43.63
C ILE A 283 13.02 6.65 -43.59
N ASP A 284 13.70 7.06 -44.66
CA ASP A 284 15.14 7.29 -44.69
C ASP A 284 15.38 8.77 -45.01
N THR A 285 15.21 9.62 -44.00
CA THR A 285 15.87 10.94 -43.98
C THR A 285 17.13 10.80 -43.13
N PRO A 286 18.34 10.92 -43.69
CA PRO A 286 19.55 10.90 -42.87
C PRO A 286 19.52 12.12 -41.94
N PRO A 287 19.75 11.97 -40.63
CA PRO A 287 19.86 13.11 -39.73
C PRO A 287 21.07 13.95 -40.13
N SER A 288 20.91 15.27 -40.07
CA SER A 288 21.99 16.24 -40.26
C SER A 288 23.13 15.96 -39.27
N THR A 289 24.37 16.01 -39.76
CA THR A 289 25.62 15.74 -39.02
C THR A 289 26.01 16.86 -38.04
N SER A 290 25.06 17.34 -37.25
CA SER A 290 25.32 18.21 -36.10
C SER A 290 24.53 17.65 -34.91
N ASP A 291 25.26 17.11 -33.94
CA ASP A 291 24.77 16.68 -32.63
C ASP A 291 23.75 15.52 -32.60
N SER A 292 24.02 14.46 -33.36
CA SER A 292 23.33 13.18 -33.17
C SER A 292 23.75 12.57 -31.82
N GLU A 293 22.92 12.76 -30.78
CA GLU A 293 23.03 12.01 -29.53
C GLU A 293 23.08 10.50 -29.82
N LEU A 294 24.11 9.82 -29.33
CA LEU A 294 24.32 8.40 -29.57
C LEU A 294 23.20 7.60 -28.86
N GLN A 295 22.31 6.99 -29.64
CA GLN A 295 21.23 6.12 -29.15
C GLN A 295 21.50 4.65 -29.50
N ALA A 296 20.81 3.73 -28.83
CA ALA A 296 20.83 2.30 -29.12
C ALA A 296 20.71 2.03 -30.63
N GLY A 297 21.65 1.27 -31.19
CA GLY A 297 21.69 0.96 -32.63
C GLY A 297 22.22 2.08 -33.55
N THR A 298 22.74 3.19 -33.00
CA THR A 298 23.39 4.23 -33.81
C THR A 298 24.63 3.67 -34.50
N ILE A 299 24.76 3.96 -35.80
CA ILE A 299 25.94 3.62 -36.61
C ILE A 299 26.77 4.90 -36.79
N VAL A 300 27.93 4.95 -36.15
CA VAL A 300 28.85 6.10 -36.26
C VAL A 300 29.79 5.84 -37.43
N ASN A 301 29.64 6.63 -38.49
CA ASN A 301 30.49 6.54 -39.68
C ASN A 301 31.74 7.43 -39.51
N VAL A 302 32.89 6.82 -39.26
CA VAL A 302 34.17 7.54 -39.13
C VAL A 302 34.87 7.60 -40.48
N SER A 303 35.41 8.77 -40.82
CA SER A 303 36.18 8.98 -42.05
C SER A 303 37.48 8.17 -42.02
N VAL A 304 37.82 7.51 -43.13
CA VAL A 304 39.05 6.71 -43.24
C VAL A 304 40.29 7.60 -43.07
N PRO A 305 41.13 7.40 -42.03
CA PRO A 305 42.39 8.13 -41.92
C PRO A 305 43.31 7.71 -43.06
N ARG A 306 43.87 8.70 -43.77
CA ARG A 306 44.86 8.49 -44.84
C ARG A 306 46.20 8.95 -44.30
N ASP A 307 47.23 8.13 -44.46
CA ASP A 307 48.61 8.59 -44.24
C ASP A 307 49.00 9.65 -45.27
N THR A 308 50.09 10.37 -45.01
CA THR A 308 50.70 11.38 -45.90
C THR A 308 51.08 10.85 -47.30
N THR A 309 51.01 9.53 -47.53
CA THR A 309 51.24 8.87 -48.82
C THR A 309 49.97 8.29 -49.46
N GLY A 310 48.78 8.55 -48.90
CA GLY A 310 47.50 8.20 -49.51
C GLY A 310 47.14 6.70 -49.49
N LYS A 311 47.93 5.86 -48.82
CA LYS A 311 47.54 4.47 -48.53
C LYS A 311 46.64 4.42 -47.29
N ILE A 312 45.66 3.52 -47.35
CA ILE A 312 44.73 3.24 -46.25
C ILE A 312 45.47 2.40 -45.22
N ASP A 313 45.59 2.91 -44.00
CA ASP A 313 46.23 2.17 -42.91
C ASP A 313 45.29 1.05 -42.42
N MET A 314 45.63 -0.20 -42.75
CA MET A 314 44.79 -1.37 -42.51
C MET A 314 44.81 -1.85 -41.04
N GLU A 315 45.79 -1.43 -40.22
CA GLU A 315 45.78 -1.68 -38.77
C GLU A 315 44.72 -0.83 -38.09
N VAL A 316 44.66 0.45 -38.47
CA VAL A 316 43.66 1.39 -37.99
C VAL A 316 42.25 0.95 -38.41
N VAL A 317 42.07 0.42 -39.62
CA VAL A 317 40.79 -0.14 -40.12
C VAL A 317 40.27 -1.32 -39.29
N LYS A 318 41.14 -2.22 -38.82
CA LYS A 318 40.74 -3.35 -37.96
C LYS A 318 40.32 -2.90 -36.55
N SER A 319 40.90 -1.81 -36.07
CA SER A 319 40.54 -1.21 -34.78
C SER A 319 39.24 -0.39 -34.80
N TYR A 320 38.62 -0.15 -35.97
CA TYR A 320 37.46 0.74 -36.11
C TYR A 320 36.08 0.06 -36.04
N PHE A 321 35.99 -1.27 -36.15
CA PHE A 321 34.76 -2.00 -35.82
C PHE A 321 34.73 -2.26 -34.31
N GLN A 322 34.42 -1.21 -33.54
CA GLN A 322 34.26 -1.30 -32.09
C GLN A 322 32.78 -1.21 -31.72
N PHE A 323 32.32 -2.25 -31.03
CA PHE A 323 31.05 -2.22 -30.32
C PHE A 323 31.28 -1.48 -29.00
N HIS A 324 30.60 -0.36 -28.83
CA HIS A 324 30.63 0.35 -27.57
C HIS A 324 29.52 -0.21 -26.68
N TYR A 325 29.92 -0.98 -25.66
CA TYR A 325 29.02 -1.51 -24.64
C TYR A 325 29.05 -0.63 -23.39
N ILE A 326 27.97 -0.66 -22.62
CA ILE A 326 27.96 -0.09 -21.28
C ILE A 326 28.77 -1.02 -20.36
N PRO A 327 29.68 -0.50 -19.52
CA PRO A 327 30.43 -1.31 -18.57
C PRO A 327 29.50 -2.05 -17.61
N VAL A 328 29.75 -3.35 -17.42
CA VAL A 328 28.92 -4.22 -16.58
C VAL A 328 28.93 -3.74 -15.13
N GLU A 329 30.05 -3.18 -14.67
CA GLU A 329 30.22 -2.65 -13.31
C GLU A 329 29.26 -1.49 -13.02
N ALA A 330 28.96 -0.66 -14.03
CA ALA A 330 28.01 0.43 -13.88
C ALA A 330 26.56 -0.09 -13.82
N LEU A 331 26.23 -1.13 -14.58
CA LEU A 331 24.91 -1.77 -14.53
C LEU A 331 24.68 -2.52 -13.21
N THR A 332 25.70 -3.21 -12.69
CA THR A 332 25.63 -3.87 -11.37
C THR A 332 25.46 -2.85 -10.26
N TYR A 333 26.27 -1.78 -10.26
CA TYR A 333 26.13 -0.69 -9.28
C TYR A 333 24.72 -0.07 -9.30
N LEU A 334 24.17 0.20 -10.49
CA LEU A 334 22.83 0.76 -10.65
C LEU A 334 21.77 -0.19 -10.07
N ASN A 335 21.83 -1.48 -10.40
CA ASN A 335 20.90 -2.48 -9.88
C ASN A 335 21.00 -2.62 -8.35
N ASP A 336 22.22 -2.69 -7.80
CA ASP A 336 22.44 -2.81 -6.37
C ASP A 336 21.89 -1.59 -5.62
N ARG A 337 22.13 -0.38 -6.14
CA ARG A 337 21.58 0.85 -5.58
C ARG A 337 20.06 0.92 -5.64
N ILE A 338 19.45 0.48 -6.75
CA ILE A 338 17.99 0.40 -6.87
C ILE A 338 17.40 -0.55 -5.82
N ASN A 339 18.02 -1.72 -5.64
CA ASN A 339 17.56 -2.72 -4.68
C ASN A 339 17.73 -2.21 -3.23
N GLU A 340 18.88 -1.61 -2.92
CA GLU A 340 19.14 -0.97 -1.62
C GLU A 340 18.08 0.09 -1.33
N LEU A 341 17.79 0.95 -2.30
CA LEU A 341 16.86 2.05 -2.13
C LEU A 341 15.41 1.57 -2.03
N GLN A 342 15.01 0.56 -2.81
CA GLN A 342 13.71 -0.11 -2.66
C GLN A 342 13.56 -0.68 -1.24
N ASN A 343 14.59 -1.36 -0.74
CA ASN A 343 14.58 -1.92 0.61
C ASN A 343 14.51 -0.82 1.68
N ASN A 344 15.24 0.28 1.52
CA ASN A 344 15.20 1.41 2.45
C ASN A 344 13.80 2.05 2.49
N ILE A 345 13.15 2.25 1.33
CA ILE A 345 11.78 2.75 1.25
C ILE A 345 10.82 1.83 2.00
N ILE A 346 10.85 0.52 1.70
CA ILE A 346 9.98 -0.48 2.33
C ILE A 346 10.21 -0.51 3.83
N THR A 347 11.47 -0.60 4.28
CA THR A 347 11.84 -0.67 5.70
C THR A 347 11.46 0.60 6.45
N SER A 348 11.57 1.77 5.84
CA SER A 348 11.17 3.04 6.44
C SER A 348 9.65 3.12 6.66
N ILE A 349 8.88 2.61 5.70
CA ILE A 349 7.41 2.69 5.70
C ILE A 349 6.78 1.58 6.54
N LEU A 350 7.16 0.32 6.29
CA LEU A 350 6.54 -0.87 6.85
C LEU A 350 7.29 -1.41 8.07
N GLY A 351 8.49 -0.91 8.36
CA GLY A 351 9.43 -1.53 9.29
C GLY A 351 10.29 -2.58 8.59
N ASP A 352 11.45 -2.86 9.17
CA ASP A 352 12.41 -3.85 8.66
C ASP A 352 11.74 -5.21 8.63
N TYR A 353 11.28 -5.68 7.47
CA TYR A 353 10.84 -7.06 7.29
C TYR A 353 11.30 -7.50 5.92
N GLN A 354 12.52 -8.00 5.87
CA GLN A 354 12.93 -8.84 4.76
C GLN A 354 12.52 -10.28 5.09
N GLU A 355 11.71 -10.89 4.23
CA GLU A 355 11.66 -12.35 4.10
C GLU A 355 12.98 -12.81 3.46
N GLN A 356 14.09 -12.66 4.19
CA GLN A 356 15.39 -13.13 3.72
C GLN A 356 15.49 -14.64 3.95
N THR A 357 15.58 -15.37 2.85
CA THR A 357 15.68 -16.84 2.79
C THR A 357 17.09 -17.36 3.09
N VAL A 358 18.05 -16.52 3.50
CA VAL A 358 19.46 -16.92 3.59
C VAL A 358 20.07 -16.57 4.95
N GLN A 359 20.34 -17.64 5.69
CA GLN A 359 21.26 -17.79 6.83
C GLN A 359 20.89 -17.16 8.19
N ALA A 360 21.03 -18.01 9.21
CA ALA A 360 20.93 -17.80 10.66
C ALA A 360 20.85 -16.34 11.13
N VAL A 361 19.64 -15.76 11.07
CA VAL A 361 19.34 -14.51 11.74
C VAL A 361 19.14 -14.81 13.23
N ASN A 362 19.71 -13.98 14.10
CA ASN A 362 19.48 -14.08 15.53
C ASN A 362 17.99 -13.80 15.83
N GLU A 363 17.36 -14.64 16.65
CA GLU A 363 15.95 -14.52 17.06
C GLU A 363 15.57 -13.11 17.56
N LYS A 364 16.54 -12.42 18.19
CA LYS A 364 16.42 -11.02 18.64
C LYS A 364 16.31 -9.98 17.53
N GLN A 365 16.84 -10.24 16.33
CA GLN A 365 16.72 -9.34 15.19
C GLN A 365 15.36 -9.51 14.50
N VAL A 366 14.88 -10.76 14.37
CA VAL A 366 13.55 -11.07 13.79
C VAL A 366 12.42 -10.53 14.68
N SER A 367 12.53 -10.66 16.00
CA SER A 367 11.55 -10.08 16.93
C SER A 367 11.50 -8.56 16.84
N LYS A 368 12.65 -7.87 16.85
CA LYS A 368 12.73 -6.40 16.71
C LYS A 368 12.11 -5.90 15.39
N SER A 369 12.31 -6.66 14.32
CA SER A 369 11.72 -6.45 13.00
C SER A 369 10.19 -6.53 13.04
N LEU A 370 9.64 -7.59 13.66
CA LEU A 370 8.20 -7.77 13.83
C LEU A 370 7.59 -6.67 14.71
N ASP A 371 8.26 -6.28 15.79
CA ASP A 371 7.78 -5.23 16.70
C ASP A 371 7.68 -3.88 15.98
N ASN A 372 8.71 -3.51 15.20
CA ASN A 372 8.67 -2.29 14.38
C ASN A 372 7.49 -2.28 13.39
N LYS A 373 7.20 -3.43 12.77
CA LYS A 373 6.06 -3.58 11.86
C LYS A 373 4.72 -3.49 12.59
N LYS A 374 4.62 -4.10 13.79
CA LYS A 374 3.44 -3.96 14.66
C LYS A 374 3.23 -2.50 15.02
N ASP A 375 4.27 -1.75 15.35
CA ASP A 375 4.16 -0.34 15.72
C ASP A 375 3.68 0.55 14.55
N LYS A 376 4.12 0.28 13.32
CA LYS A 376 3.60 0.98 12.13
C LYS A 376 2.13 0.65 11.85
N LEU A 377 1.72 -0.60 12.04
CA LEU A 377 0.32 -1.00 11.90
C LEU A 377 -0.56 -0.46 13.02
N ARG A 378 -0.04 -0.38 14.25
CA ARG A 378 -0.72 0.25 15.40
C ARG A 378 -0.98 1.72 15.14
N TRP A 379 0.02 2.46 14.66
CA TRP A 379 -0.17 3.85 14.27
C TRP A 379 -1.32 4.03 13.26
N MET A 380 -1.37 3.17 12.23
CA MET A 380 -2.45 3.20 11.23
C MET A 380 -3.81 2.84 11.84
N SER A 381 -3.86 1.84 12.72
CA SER A 381 -5.06 1.42 13.43
C SER A 381 -5.60 2.50 14.37
N ASP A 382 -4.71 3.19 15.08
CA ASP A 382 -5.04 4.28 15.98
C ASP A 382 -5.64 5.46 15.20
N GLU A 383 -5.06 5.80 14.03
CA GLU A 383 -5.56 6.88 13.19
C GLU A 383 -6.94 6.57 12.61
N LEU A 384 -7.14 5.36 12.07
CA LEU A 384 -8.43 4.88 11.61
C LEU A 384 -9.48 4.87 12.73
N THR A 385 -9.08 4.35 13.90
CA THR A 385 -9.94 4.29 15.09
C THR A 385 -10.39 5.68 15.51
N ARG A 386 -9.46 6.63 15.58
CA ARG A 386 -9.74 8.02 15.99
C ARG A 386 -10.76 8.68 15.07
N ILE A 387 -10.53 8.63 13.76
CA ILE A 387 -11.39 9.31 12.78
C ILE A 387 -12.73 8.64 12.69
N LYS A 388 -12.76 7.30 12.61
CA LYS A 388 -14.01 6.56 12.53
C LYS A 388 -14.86 6.80 13.78
N LYS A 389 -14.31 6.65 14.98
CA LYS A 389 -15.02 6.93 16.23
C LYS A 389 -15.60 8.34 16.27
N ARG A 390 -14.82 9.35 15.88
CA ARG A 390 -15.27 10.76 15.92
C ARG A 390 -16.29 11.08 14.83
N SER A 391 -16.10 10.53 13.64
CA SER A 391 -17.01 10.70 12.53
C SER A 391 -18.34 9.99 12.80
N ASP A 392 -18.31 8.72 13.24
CA ASP A 392 -19.48 7.91 13.63
C ASP A 392 -20.28 8.59 14.72
N PHE A 393 -19.59 9.06 15.76
CA PHE A 393 -20.24 9.82 16.81
C PHE A 393 -20.91 11.09 16.29
N THR A 394 -20.22 11.87 15.44
CA THR A 394 -20.74 13.16 14.93
C THR A 394 -21.93 12.94 14.00
N THR A 395 -21.83 11.98 13.07
CA THR A 395 -22.92 11.60 12.17
C THR A 395 -24.15 11.14 12.94
N LEU A 396 -23.98 10.19 13.87
CA LEU A 396 -25.10 9.70 14.67
C LEU A 396 -25.68 10.82 15.55
N ALA A 397 -24.84 11.68 16.14
CA ALA A 397 -25.28 12.79 16.99
C ALA A 397 -26.12 13.81 16.23
N LEU A 398 -25.83 14.02 14.94
CA LEU A 398 -26.66 14.85 14.05
C LEU A 398 -28.04 14.23 13.79
N ILE A 399 -28.13 12.89 13.70
CA ILE A 399 -29.39 12.17 13.39
C ILE A 399 -30.26 11.97 14.63
N TYR A 400 -29.68 11.49 15.74
CA TYR A 400 -30.41 11.00 16.91
C TYR A 400 -30.27 11.89 18.16
N GLY A 401 -29.45 12.94 18.08
CA GLY A 401 -29.13 13.82 19.18
C GLY A 401 -27.97 13.31 20.05
N LYS A 402 -27.12 14.22 20.49
CA LYS A 402 -25.86 13.95 21.21
C LYS A 402 -25.99 13.07 22.46
N ASP A 403 -27.05 13.25 23.25
CA ASP A 403 -27.20 12.58 24.55
C ASP A 403 -27.68 11.12 24.44
N ASN A 404 -28.14 10.70 23.26
CA ASN A 404 -28.76 9.39 23.06
C ASN A 404 -27.79 8.33 22.52
N ILE A 405 -26.49 8.64 22.41
CA ILE A 405 -25.57 7.89 21.55
C ILE A 405 -24.26 7.61 22.26
N SER A 406 -23.80 6.36 22.14
CA SER A 406 -22.46 5.93 22.51
C SER A 406 -21.84 5.18 21.35
N VAL A 407 -20.64 5.60 20.95
CA VAL A 407 -19.87 4.94 19.89
C VAL A 407 -18.52 4.53 20.45
N ASP A 408 -18.22 3.24 20.39
CA ASP A 408 -16.91 2.71 20.70
C ASP A 408 -16.42 1.81 19.57
N VAL A 409 -15.36 2.27 18.91
CA VAL A 409 -14.78 1.65 17.74
C VAL A 409 -13.30 1.48 18.01
N PHE A 410 -12.76 0.32 17.65
CA PHE A 410 -11.35 0.02 17.77
C PHE A 410 -10.94 -0.99 16.70
N PHE A 411 -9.96 -0.61 15.87
CA PHE A 411 -9.44 -1.47 14.80
C PHE A 411 -8.40 -2.50 15.27
N GLY A 412 -8.03 -2.49 16.56
CA GLY A 412 -7.16 -3.51 17.16
C GLY A 412 -5.66 -3.16 17.16
N THR A 413 -4.89 -3.95 17.91
CA THR A 413 -3.44 -3.78 18.11
C THR A 413 -2.64 -5.07 17.93
N ASP A 414 -3.29 -6.23 17.86
CA ASP A 414 -2.64 -7.52 17.58
C ASP A 414 -2.94 -7.98 16.14
N PHE A 415 -1.91 -7.97 15.31
CA PHE A 415 -1.99 -8.31 13.89
C PHE A 415 -1.28 -9.64 13.61
N PHE A 416 -1.89 -10.49 12.78
CA PHE A 416 -1.30 -11.77 12.34
C PHE A 416 -0.09 -11.55 11.41
N LEU A 417 1.08 -11.30 11.99
CA LEU A 417 2.35 -11.16 11.25
C LEU A 417 3.18 -12.45 11.22
N GLU A 418 2.89 -13.38 12.13
CA GLU A 418 3.64 -14.62 12.30
C GLU A 418 3.13 -15.71 11.33
N SER A 419 4.06 -16.43 10.70
CA SER A 419 3.75 -17.62 9.91
C SER A 419 3.44 -18.80 10.84
N GLN A 420 2.67 -19.78 10.33
CA GLN A 420 2.34 -20.98 11.10
C GLN A 420 3.60 -21.75 11.53
N ASP A 421 4.62 -21.82 10.66
CA ASP A 421 5.88 -22.49 10.95
C ASP A 421 6.64 -21.84 12.11
N LYS A 422 6.64 -20.50 12.18
CA LYS A 422 7.24 -19.76 13.30
C LYS A 422 6.50 -20.06 14.60
N LEU A 423 5.16 -20.07 14.59
CA LEU A 423 4.36 -20.41 15.77
C LEU A 423 4.63 -21.84 16.27
N PHE A 424 4.80 -22.82 15.38
CA PHE A 424 5.18 -24.18 15.78
C PHE A 424 6.58 -24.25 16.38
N PHE A 425 7.53 -23.51 15.81
CA PHE A 425 8.88 -23.41 16.35
C PHE A 425 8.92 -22.76 17.74
N ASP A 426 8.16 -21.67 17.93
CA ASP A 426 8.04 -20.97 19.20
C ASP A 426 7.34 -21.86 20.24
N PHE A 427 6.33 -22.64 19.83
CA PHE A 427 5.67 -23.63 20.69
C PHE A 427 6.66 -24.68 21.22
N ALA A 428 7.55 -25.18 20.37
CA ALA A 428 8.56 -26.17 20.75
C ALA A 428 9.60 -25.59 21.73
N LYS A 429 9.91 -24.30 21.63
CA LYS A 429 10.90 -23.59 22.46
C LYS A 429 10.33 -23.01 23.76
N ALA A 430 9.02 -22.80 23.85
CA ALA A 430 8.42 -22.08 24.96
C ALA A 430 8.73 -22.76 26.33
N PRO A 431 9.25 -22.01 27.32
CA PRO A 431 9.62 -22.57 28.63
C PRO A 431 8.42 -23.01 29.46
N ASN A 432 7.31 -22.27 29.36
CA ASN A 432 6.18 -22.35 30.27
C ASN A 432 4.91 -22.87 29.59
N ALA A 433 4.06 -23.58 30.35
CA ALA A 433 2.77 -24.08 29.88
C ALA A 433 1.80 -22.95 29.46
N ILE A 434 1.86 -21.80 30.13
CA ILE A 434 1.03 -20.63 29.82
C ILE A 434 1.38 -20.08 28.43
N GLU A 435 2.67 -19.91 28.14
CA GLU A 435 3.14 -19.41 26.85
C GLU A 435 2.82 -20.40 25.73
N ARG A 436 3.08 -21.70 25.94
CA ARG A 436 2.67 -22.76 25.01
C ARG A 436 1.18 -22.70 24.67
N ARG A 437 0.34 -22.50 25.68
CA ARG A 437 -1.11 -22.40 25.48
C ARG A 437 -1.50 -21.13 24.71
N ASN A 438 -0.91 -19.99 25.04
CA ASN A 438 -1.15 -18.74 24.28
C ASN A 438 -0.74 -18.90 22.81
N ILE A 439 0.36 -19.59 22.53
CA ILE A 439 0.81 -19.91 21.16
C ILE A 439 -0.18 -20.83 20.45
N LEU A 440 -0.72 -21.86 21.12
CA LEU A 440 -1.77 -22.72 20.54
C LEU A 440 -3.06 -21.96 20.21
N LEU A 441 -3.47 -21.03 21.10
CA LEU A 441 -4.62 -20.17 20.85
C LEU A 441 -4.38 -19.32 19.59
N ARG A 442 -3.22 -18.67 19.49
CA ARG A 442 -2.81 -17.91 18.29
C ARG A 442 -2.75 -18.77 17.04
N LEU A 443 -2.25 -20.00 17.15
CA LEU A 443 -2.15 -20.94 16.03
C LEU A 443 -3.54 -21.34 15.51
N SER A 444 -4.49 -21.61 16.42
CA SER A 444 -5.88 -21.92 16.07
C SER A 444 -6.54 -20.79 15.28
N GLN A 445 -6.28 -19.55 15.68
CA GLN A 445 -6.80 -18.34 15.05
C GLN A 445 -6.11 -18.09 13.71
N ASN A 446 -4.79 -18.31 13.61
CA ASN A 446 -4.05 -18.15 12.38
C ASN A 446 -4.46 -19.20 11.32
N ARG A 447 -4.75 -20.44 11.75
CA ARG A 447 -5.24 -21.51 10.88
C ARG A 447 -6.65 -21.25 10.35
N ASN A 448 -7.52 -20.72 11.20
CA ASN A 448 -8.94 -20.54 10.89
C ASN A 448 -9.35 -19.08 10.63
N LYS A 449 -8.47 -18.24 10.07
CA LYS A 449 -8.71 -16.80 9.83
C LYS A 449 -10.03 -16.49 9.13
N TYR A 450 -10.48 -17.36 8.22
CA TYR A 450 -11.70 -17.16 7.43
C TYR A 450 -12.94 -17.85 8.04
N ASN A 451 -12.81 -18.53 9.17
CA ASN A 451 -13.91 -19.23 9.83
C ASN A 451 -13.87 -18.98 11.34
N THR A 452 -14.54 -17.91 11.77
CA THR A 452 -14.62 -17.46 13.16
C THR A 452 -15.23 -18.51 14.09
N ASN A 453 -16.23 -19.26 13.62
CA ASN A 453 -16.88 -20.32 14.41
C ASN A 453 -15.91 -21.46 14.74
N LYS A 454 -15.14 -21.92 13.75
CA LYS A 454 -14.11 -22.95 13.97
C LYS A 454 -12.97 -22.45 14.85
N ALA A 455 -12.54 -21.19 14.64
CA ALA A 455 -11.50 -20.57 15.47
C ALA A 455 -11.95 -20.48 16.95
N ASN A 456 -13.17 -20.02 17.20
CA ASN A 456 -13.72 -19.92 18.56
C ASN A 456 -13.88 -21.28 19.22
N ARG A 457 -14.35 -22.29 18.47
CA ARG A 457 -14.44 -23.67 18.96
C ARG A 457 -13.08 -24.20 19.37
N GLU A 458 -12.07 -24.09 18.51
CA GLU A 458 -10.70 -24.54 18.85
C GLU A 458 -10.10 -23.76 20.01
N LYS A 459 -10.36 -22.44 20.09
CA LYS A 459 -9.95 -21.61 21.24
C LYS A 459 -10.52 -22.15 22.55
N ILE A 460 -11.80 -22.53 22.57
CA ILE A 460 -12.45 -23.14 23.73
C ILE A 460 -11.83 -24.51 24.04
N LEU A 461 -11.59 -25.36 23.05
CA LEU A 461 -10.99 -26.68 23.25
C LEU A 461 -9.58 -26.57 23.86
N TYR A 462 -8.72 -25.72 23.31
CA TYR A 462 -7.39 -25.45 23.88
C TYR A 462 -7.48 -24.82 25.28
N LYS A 463 -8.58 -24.13 25.61
CA LYS A 463 -8.84 -23.63 26.96
C LYS A 463 -9.31 -24.72 27.95
N ILE A 464 -10.02 -25.74 27.49
CA ILE A 464 -10.51 -26.84 28.32
C ILE A 464 -9.41 -27.89 28.54
N LEU A 465 -8.52 -28.07 27.56
CA LEU A 465 -7.43 -29.03 27.62
C LEU A 465 -6.58 -28.85 28.90
N PRO A 466 -6.44 -29.88 29.75
CA PRO A 466 -5.71 -29.79 31.02
C PRO A 466 -4.23 -29.41 30.87
N PHE A 467 -3.53 -30.05 29.92
CA PHE A 467 -2.11 -29.78 29.64
C PHE A 467 -1.92 -29.37 28.18
N ALA A 468 -1.17 -28.28 27.97
CA ALA A 468 -0.94 -27.72 26.64
C ALA A 468 0.12 -28.48 25.81
N SER A 469 0.95 -29.30 26.44
CA SER A 469 1.97 -30.08 25.74
C SER A 469 2.27 -31.41 26.42
N ASP A 470 2.81 -32.34 25.64
CA ASP A 470 3.30 -33.63 26.12
C ASP A 470 4.41 -33.45 27.16
N LEU A 471 5.30 -32.46 26.98
CA LEU A 471 6.35 -32.14 27.95
C LEU A 471 5.81 -31.74 29.33
N ASP A 472 4.70 -30.99 29.35
CA ASP A 472 4.03 -30.61 30.60
C ASP A 472 3.32 -31.79 31.25
N PHE A 473 2.71 -32.64 30.43
CA PHE A 473 2.04 -33.86 30.87
C PHE A 473 3.02 -34.88 31.43
N ASP A 474 4.15 -35.13 30.76
CA ASP A 474 5.21 -36.05 31.19
C ASP A 474 5.82 -35.61 32.53
N LYS A 475 6.06 -34.30 32.70
CA LYS A 475 6.54 -33.73 33.98
C LYS A 475 5.52 -33.94 35.10
N ALA A 476 4.24 -33.83 34.81
CA ALA A 476 3.18 -34.05 35.78
C ALA A 476 3.04 -35.55 36.13
N GLN A 477 3.21 -36.45 35.15
CA GLN A 477 3.20 -37.90 35.36
C GLN A 477 4.40 -38.39 36.17
N ALA A 478 5.56 -37.77 35.99
CA ALA A 478 6.79 -38.09 36.74
C ALA A 478 6.68 -37.82 38.25
N ARG A 479 5.66 -37.09 38.70
CA ARG A 479 5.39 -36.83 40.13
C ARG A 479 4.16 -37.62 40.58
N PRO A 480 4.33 -38.73 41.33
CA PRO A 480 3.20 -39.47 41.86
C PRO A 480 2.31 -38.57 42.74
N ASN A 481 0.98 -38.72 42.61
CA ASN A 481 -0.08 -37.99 43.34
C ASN A 481 -0.37 -36.54 42.93
N LEU A 482 0.17 -36.02 41.83
CA LEU A 482 -0.15 -34.64 41.39
C LEU A 482 -1.38 -34.54 40.46
N ILE A 483 -1.73 -35.62 39.77
CA ILE A 483 -2.82 -35.64 38.77
C ILE A 483 -3.97 -36.50 39.30
N ASP A 484 -5.17 -35.92 39.35
CA ASP A 484 -6.40 -36.65 39.62
C ASP A 484 -6.74 -37.61 38.46
N ASP A 485 -7.26 -38.80 38.76
CA ASP A 485 -7.55 -39.85 37.76
C ASP A 485 -8.56 -39.35 36.70
N THR A 486 -9.48 -38.46 37.09
CA THR A 486 -10.40 -37.81 36.15
C THR A 486 -9.68 -36.90 35.15
N THR A 487 -8.64 -36.18 35.59
CA THR A 487 -7.87 -35.25 34.76
C THR A 487 -6.93 -36.01 33.83
N PHE A 488 -6.37 -37.13 34.28
CA PHE A 488 -5.55 -38.02 33.46
C PHE A 488 -6.36 -38.65 32.31
N LYS A 489 -7.58 -39.13 32.60
CA LYS A 489 -8.51 -39.67 31.59
C LYS A 489 -8.98 -38.59 30.61
N LEU A 490 -9.21 -37.37 31.11
CA LEU A 490 -9.56 -36.23 30.26
C LEU A 490 -8.45 -35.89 29.27
N GLN A 491 -7.18 -35.89 29.70
CA GLN A 491 -6.05 -35.59 28.82
C GLN A 491 -5.81 -36.68 27.77
N THR A 492 -5.82 -37.95 28.18
CA THR A 492 -5.49 -39.09 27.28
C THR A 492 -6.55 -39.39 26.23
N ARG A 493 -7.83 -39.11 26.53
CA ARG A 493 -8.97 -39.36 25.64
C ARG A 493 -9.80 -38.11 25.41
N PHE A 494 -9.15 -36.96 25.26
CA PHE A 494 -9.82 -35.66 25.18
C PHE A 494 -10.91 -35.62 24.11
N ASP A 495 -10.60 -36.06 22.89
CA ASP A 495 -11.56 -36.07 21.76
C ASP A 495 -12.80 -36.93 22.04
N TYR A 496 -12.63 -38.05 22.74
CA TYR A 496 -13.75 -38.93 23.11
C TYR A 496 -14.70 -38.25 24.11
N TRP A 497 -14.16 -37.58 25.13
CA TRP A 497 -14.95 -36.89 26.13
C TRP A 497 -15.67 -35.66 25.57
N ILE A 498 -15.03 -34.94 24.67
CA ILE A 498 -15.66 -33.83 23.94
C ILE A 498 -16.80 -34.34 23.05
N ALA A 499 -16.60 -35.43 22.31
CA ALA A 499 -17.67 -36.02 21.49
C ALA A 499 -18.88 -36.49 22.34
N LYS A 500 -18.62 -37.06 23.53
CA LYS A 500 -19.68 -37.43 24.49
C LYS A 500 -20.42 -36.20 25.02
N PHE A 501 -19.71 -35.13 25.34
CA PHE A 501 -20.31 -33.86 25.72
C PHE A 501 -21.17 -33.29 24.59
N GLU A 502 -20.65 -33.24 23.37
CA GLU A 502 -21.35 -32.71 22.20
C GLU A 502 -22.61 -33.54 21.87
N SER A 503 -22.58 -34.85 22.12
CA SER A 503 -23.76 -35.72 21.98
C SER A 503 -24.87 -35.42 23.00
N GLN A 504 -24.55 -34.90 24.19
CA GLN A 504 -25.51 -34.66 25.26
C GLN A 504 -26.03 -33.22 25.27
N TYR A 505 -25.16 -32.24 24.98
CA TYR A 505 -25.44 -30.81 25.16
C TYR A 505 -25.39 -30.00 23.85
N GLY A 506 -25.02 -30.63 22.72
CA GLY A 506 -24.84 -29.97 21.44
C GLY A 506 -23.42 -29.40 21.24
N ASP A 507 -23.19 -28.71 20.12
CA ASP A 507 -21.86 -28.16 19.78
C ASP A 507 -21.36 -27.22 20.88
N ILE A 508 -20.14 -27.47 21.36
CA ILE A 508 -19.49 -26.74 22.45
C ILE A 508 -19.35 -25.25 22.15
N GLY A 509 -19.17 -24.87 20.88
CA GLY A 509 -19.10 -23.47 20.47
C GLY A 509 -20.42 -22.73 20.66
N VAL A 510 -21.53 -23.38 20.27
CA VAL A 510 -22.89 -22.83 20.41
C VAL A 510 -23.32 -22.82 21.88
N PHE A 511 -22.99 -23.88 22.63
CA PHE A 511 -23.24 -23.95 24.07
C PHE A 511 -22.50 -22.86 24.85
N PHE A 512 -21.27 -22.53 24.46
CA PHE A 512 -20.52 -21.44 25.08
C PHE A 512 -21.14 -20.06 24.80
N GLN A 513 -21.69 -19.87 23.60
CA GLN A 513 -22.34 -18.62 23.21
C GLN A 513 -23.70 -18.45 23.89
N SER A 514 -24.49 -19.51 24.08
CA SER A 514 -25.81 -19.43 24.71
C SER A 514 -25.78 -19.01 26.19
N LEU A 515 -24.62 -19.04 26.83
CA LEU A 515 -24.40 -18.62 28.22
C LEU A 515 -24.08 -17.11 28.35
N GLU A 516 -24.74 -16.25 27.57
CA GLU A 516 -24.42 -14.81 27.47
C GLU A 516 -24.36 -14.06 28.83
N ASN A 517 -25.11 -14.52 29.81
CA ASN A 517 -25.22 -13.90 31.14
C ASN A 517 -24.05 -14.19 32.10
N MET A 518 -23.09 -15.04 31.72
CA MET A 518 -21.93 -15.39 32.56
C MET A 518 -20.62 -14.86 31.97
N ASP A 519 -19.66 -14.54 32.84
CA ASP A 519 -18.29 -14.23 32.44
C ASP A 519 -17.59 -15.45 31.81
N ASP A 520 -16.62 -15.20 30.93
CA ASP A 520 -15.90 -16.22 30.15
C ASP A 520 -15.31 -17.33 31.03
N ASN A 521 -14.75 -16.96 32.18
CA ASN A 521 -14.20 -17.92 33.14
C ASN A 521 -15.28 -18.77 33.80
N GLY A 522 -16.45 -18.18 34.11
CA GLY A 522 -17.59 -18.89 34.66
C GLY A 522 -18.13 -19.94 33.70
N ARG A 523 -18.22 -19.60 32.41
CA ARG A 523 -18.63 -20.54 31.35
C ARG A 523 -17.68 -21.73 31.24
N LEU A 524 -16.37 -21.48 31.24
CA LEU A 524 -15.36 -22.53 31.16
C LEU A 524 -15.37 -23.46 32.38
N LEU A 525 -15.59 -22.92 33.58
CA LEU A 525 -15.72 -23.71 34.80
C LEU A 525 -16.94 -24.63 34.75
N LEU A 526 -18.07 -24.14 34.26
CA LEU A 526 -19.28 -24.92 34.11
C LEU A 526 -19.07 -26.07 33.12
N ILE A 527 -18.49 -25.80 31.94
CA ILE A 527 -18.18 -26.84 30.96
C ILE A 527 -17.22 -27.88 31.54
N ASN A 528 -16.15 -27.45 32.22
CA ASN A 528 -15.22 -28.36 32.89
C ASN A 528 -15.90 -29.22 33.95
N SER A 529 -16.84 -28.66 34.71
CA SER A 529 -17.59 -29.41 35.72
C SER A 529 -18.48 -30.47 35.09
N LEU A 530 -19.19 -30.14 34.01
CA LEU A 530 -20.05 -31.08 33.26
C LEU A 530 -19.23 -32.23 32.67
N ILE A 531 -18.08 -31.94 32.06
CA ILE A 531 -17.19 -32.98 31.51
C ILE A 531 -16.69 -33.90 32.63
N LYS A 532 -16.31 -33.36 33.80
CA LYS A 532 -15.92 -34.18 34.95
C LYS A 532 -17.06 -35.07 35.45
N THR A 533 -18.29 -34.56 35.48
CA THR A 533 -19.48 -35.37 35.84
C THR A 533 -19.72 -36.50 34.84
N ILE A 534 -19.55 -36.26 33.53
CA ILE A 534 -19.64 -37.31 32.50
C ILE A 534 -18.60 -38.41 32.76
N ILE A 535 -17.35 -38.03 33.07
CA ILE A 535 -16.26 -38.97 33.35
C ILE A 535 -16.57 -39.79 34.61
N GLN A 536 -17.09 -39.16 35.67
CA GLN A 536 -17.44 -39.85 36.92
C GLN A 536 -18.65 -40.79 36.74
N ASN A 537 -19.62 -40.40 35.91
CA ASN A 537 -20.79 -41.24 35.63
C ASN A 537 -20.47 -42.47 34.77
N GLU A 538 -19.38 -42.48 33.99
CA GLU A 538 -18.89 -43.70 33.32
C GLU A 538 -18.03 -44.60 34.24
N GLN A 539 -17.67 -44.14 35.45
CA GLN A 539 -16.93 -44.92 36.44
C GLN A 539 -17.82 -45.71 37.41
N ASN A 540 -19.09 -45.28 37.56
CA ASN A 540 -20.15 -46.00 38.28
C ASN A 540 -20.95 -46.86 37.30
#